data_AF-A0AAN8T8F2-F1
#
_entry.id   AF-A0AAN8T8F2-F1
#
_cell.length_a   1.000
_cell.length_b   1.000
_cell.length_c   1.000
_cell.angle_alpha   90.00
_cell.angle_beta   90.00
_cell.angle_gamma   90.00
#
_symmetry.space_group_name_H-M   'P 1'
#
loop_
_entity.id
_entity.type
_entity.pdbx_description
1 polymer ?
#
loop_
_entity_poly.entity_id
_entity_poly.type
_entity_poly.pdbx_seq_one_letter_code
_entity_poly.pdbx_strand_id
1 'polypeptide(L)'
;MYSYCFTLRLYNGDWQSDPIGSATVLLSVSSVLGQGGQPETVLEALSHCMEQTCSPTFRHMGGLQFGLGLINDTITLLHLDTPALVCMLCDLRRLIQHTEKDLKSEKSRKSKSSEIKAKLKSAERKVYFIMCWAHEQPQEAWSSIAAIVEAEKSRLVEFVGSKTSVPKMKKVQNEGKPLIKEVE
;
A
#
# COMPACT_ATOMS: atom_id res chain seq x y z
N MET A 1 -4.39 -2.44 -6.58
CA MET A 1 -5.39 -2.20 -5.52
C MET A 1 -4.74 -1.51 -4.33
N TYR A 2 -3.94 -2.22 -3.53
CA TYR A 2 -3.27 -1.65 -2.35
C TYR A 2 -2.54 -0.33 -2.63
N SER A 3 -1.67 -0.28 -3.63
CA SER A 3 -0.92 0.94 -3.97
C SER A 3 -1.82 2.10 -4.41
N TYR A 4 -2.96 1.82 -5.05
CA TYR A 4 -3.95 2.83 -5.40
C TYR A 4 -4.65 3.38 -4.15
N CYS A 5 -5.12 2.50 -3.26
CA CYS A 5 -5.68 2.92 -1.96
C CYS A 5 -4.67 3.73 -1.15
N PHE A 6 -3.39 3.33 -1.17
CA PHE A 6 -2.30 4.06 -0.53
C PHE A 6 -2.22 5.49 -1.08
N THR A 7 -2.13 5.62 -2.41
CA THR A 7 -2.04 6.92 -3.06
C THR A 7 -3.27 7.78 -2.76
N LEU A 8 -4.48 7.22 -2.82
CA LEU A 8 -5.69 7.98 -2.50
C LEU A 8 -5.72 8.46 -1.05
N ARG A 9 -5.34 7.61 -0.07
CA ARG A 9 -5.27 8.05 1.33
C ARG A 9 -4.24 9.14 1.56
N LEU A 10 -3.08 9.04 0.91
CA LEU A 10 -2.02 10.05 1.04
C LEU A 10 -2.45 11.41 0.48
N TYR A 11 -3.17 11.41 -0.63
CA TYR A 11 -3.59 12.62 -1.34
C TYR A 11 -5.05 13.03 -1.02
N ASN A 12 -5.69 12.43 -0.03
CA ASN A 12 -7.10 12.65 0.32
C ASN A 12 -8.05 12.56 -0.91
N GLY A 13 -7.76 11.64 -1.83
CA GLY A 13 -8.50 11.46 -3.08
C GLY A 13 -8.10 12.40 -4.22
N ASP A 14 -7.38 13.49 -3.95
CA ASP A 14 -6.97 14.47 -4.95
C ASP A 14 -5.52 14.24 -5.43
N TRP A 15 -5.33 13.14 -6.18
CA TRP A 15 -4.03 12.81 -6.77
C TRP A 15 -3.56 13.83 -7.83
N GLN A 16 -4.45 14.69 -8.33
CA GLN A 16 -4.17 15.70 -9.35
C GLN A 16 -3.44 16.93 -8.80
N SER A 17 -3.53 17.17 -7.49
CA SER A 17 -2.81 18.24 -6.80
C SER A 17 -1.27 18.14 -6.96
N ASP A 18 -0.75 16.92 -7.11
CA ASP A 18 0.66 16.63 -7.41
C ASP A 18 0.77 15.33 -8.21
N PRO A 19 0.61 15.40 -9.55
CA PRO A 19 0.57 14.21 -10.41
C PRO A 19 1.89 13.44 -10.44
N ILE A 20 3.03 14.12 -10.30
CA ILE A 20 4.34 13.47 -10.31
C ILE A 20 4.58 12.75 -8.99
N GLY A 21 4.28 13.37 -7.85
CA GLY A 21 4.41 12.71 -6.55
C GLY A 21 3.41 11.57 -6.37
N SER A 22 2.15 11.74 -6.79
CA SER A 22 1.13 10.70 -6.65
C SER A 22 1.46 9.45 -7.47
N ALA A 23 1.98 9.63 -8.68
CA ALA A 23 2.50 8.54 -9.49
C ALA A 23 3.78 7.91 -8.92
N THR A 24 4.68 8.72 -8.35
CA THR A 24 5.91 8.21 -7.72
C THR A 24 5.57 7.32 -6.52
N VAL A 25 4.60 7.72 -5.70
CA VAL A 25 4.09 6.93 -4.57
C VAL A 25 3.41 5.66 -5.05
N LEU A 26 2.56 5.76 -6.06
CA LEU A 26 1.88 4.60 -6.64
C LEU A 26 2.88 3.54 -7.11
N LEU A 27 3.92 3.96 -7.82
CA LEU A 27 4.96 3.06 -8.34
C LEU A 27 5.89 2.54 -7.25
N SER A 28 6.20 3.32 -6.22
CA SER A 28 7.10 2.87 -5.15
C SER A 28 6.47 1.79 -4.26
N VAL A 29 5.15 1.86 -4.03
CA VAL A 29 4.43 0.89 -3.21
C VAL A 29 4.11 -0.40 -3.98
N SER A 30 4.06 -0.35 -5.31
CA SER A 30 3.68 -1.50 -6.15
C SER A 30 4.90 -2.22 -6.75
N SER A 31 5.14 -3.46 -6.32
CA SER A 31 6.12 -4.34 -6.99
C SER A 31 5.77 -4.58 -8.46
N VAL A 32 4.49 -4.77 -8.76
CA VAL A 32 4.00 -5.07 -10.13
C VAL A 32 4.18 -3.87 -11.06
N LEU A 33 3.73 -2.67 -10.65
CA LEU A 33 3.74 -1.50 -11.52
C LEU A 33 5.09 -0.78 -11.52
N GLY A 34 5.78 -0.72 -10.37
CA GLY A 34 7.04 0.00 -10.23
C GLY A 34 8.28 -0.81 -10.60
N GLN A 35 8.26 -2.12 -10.34
CA GLN A 35 9.44 -3.00 -10.49
C GLN A 35 9.23 -4.11 -11.52
N GLY A 36 8.02 -4.26 -12.07
CA GLY A 36 7.69 -5.35 -13.00
C GLY A 36 7.63 -6.72 -12.32
N GLY A 37 7.46 -6.76 -11.00
CA GLY A 37 7.35 -7.99 -10.23
C GLY A 37 6.15 -8.85 -10.63
N GLN A 38 6.26 -10.16 -10.38
CA GLN A 38 5.22 -11.15 -10.64
C GLN A 38 5.02 -11.99 -9.37
N PRO A 39 4.34 -11.43 -8.35
CA PRO A 39 4.13 -12.15 -7.11
C PRO A 39 3.34 -13.43 -7.38
N GLU A 40 3.83 -14.55 -6.87
CA GLU A 40 3.22 -15.88 -7.04
C GLU A 40 2.11 -16.11 -6.02
N THR A 41 2.14 -15.38 -4.90
CA THR A 41 1.17 -15.52 -3.82
C THR A 41 0.63 -14.17 -3.33
N VAL A 42 -0.56 -14.20 -2.73
CA VAL A 42 -1.15 -13.03 -2.05
C VAL A 42 -0.26 -12.56 -0.90
N LEU A 43 0.33 -13.49 -0.14
CA LEU A 43 1.26 -13.18 0.95
C LEU A 43 2.48 -12.40 0.44
N GLU A 44 3.08 -12.81 -0.68
CA GLU A 44 4.23 -12.11 -1.27
C GLU A 44 3.84 -10.70 -1.70
N ALA A 45 2.70 -10.54 -2.38
CA ALA A 45 2.20 -9.24 -2.82
C ALA A 45 1.93 -8.30 -1.62
N LEU A 46 1.28 -8.81 -0.56
CA LEU A 46 0.98 -8.05 0.65
C LEU A 46 2.25 -7.73 1.45
N SER A 47 3.19 -8.67 1.58
CA SER A 47 4.46 -8.45 2.29
C SER A 47 5.24 -7.30 1.67
N HIS A 48 5.37 -7.28 0.34
CA HIS A 48 6.03 -6.17 -0.36
C HIS A 48 5.32 -4.83 -0.08
N CYS A 49 3.99 -4.80 -0.22
CA CYS A 49 3.20 -3.58 0.03
C CYS A 49 3.37 -3.07 1.48
N MET A 50 3.39 -3.99 2.45
CA MET A 50 3.57 -3.70 3.87
C MET A 50 4.97 -3.21 4.18
N GLU A 51 6.00 -3.82 3.59
CA GLU A 51 7.40 -3.37 3.69
C GLU A 51 7.56 -1.95 3.17
N GLN A 52 6.99 -1.63 2.01
CA GLN A 52 7.01 -0.27 1.48
C GLN A 52 6.27 0.70 2.41
N THR A 53 5.08 0.34 2.88
CA THR A 53 4.28 1.18 3.78
C THR A 53 4.96 1.44 5.12
N CYS A 54 5.67 0.44 5.65
CA CYS A 54 6.38 0.54 6.93
C CYS A 54 7.82 1.04 6.79
N SER A 55 8.29 1.27 5.56
CA SER A 55 9.63 1.80 5.29
C SER A 55 9.81 3.19 5.91
N PRO A 56 11.06 3.64 6.16
CA PRO A 56 11.32 4.99 6.68
C PRO A 56 10.66 6.10 5.85
N THR A 57 10.50 5.90 4.53
CA THR A 57 9.86 6.85 3.63
C THR A 57 8.39 7.07 3.99
N PHE A 58 7.64 6.03 4.38
CA PHE A 58 6.19 6.12 4.58
C PHE A 58 5.72 5.85 6.02
N ARG A 59 6.63 5.48 6.93
CA ARG A 59 6.31 5.17 8.33
C ARG A 59 5.56 6.29 9.05
N HIS A 60 5.85 7.54 8.70
CA HIS A 60 5.20 8.73 9.27
C HIS A 60 3.69 8.83 8.95
N MET A 61 3.19 8.03 7.99
CA MET A 61 1.76 7.94 7.64
C MET A 61 0.94 7.03 8.57
N GLY A 62 1.54 6.48 9.63
CA GLY A 62 0.87 5.60 10.60
C GLY A 62 1.34 4.15 10.58
N GLY A 63 2.38 3.84 9.78
CA GLY A 63 3.07 2.55 9.76
C GLY A 63 2.14 1.35 9.62
N LEU A 64 2.28 0.37 10.52
CA LEU A 64 1.53 -0.89 10.46
C LEU A 64 0.01 -0.69 10.47
N GLN A 65 -0.52 0.21 11.30
CA GLN A 65 -1.97 0.43 11.38
C GLN A 65 -2.52 1.03 10.09
N PHE A 66 -1.77 1.95 9.49
CA PHE A 66 -2.10 2.49 8.18
C PHE A 66 -2.10 1.39 7.11
N GLY A 67 -1.07 0.53 7.10
CA GLY A 67 -0.99 -0.61 6.18
C GLY A 67 -2.14 -1.60 6.33
N LEU A 68 -2.52 -1.97 7.56
CA LEU A 68 -3.69 -2.82 7.81
C LEU A 68 -5.00 -2.17 7.32
N GLY A 69 -5.12 -0.84 7.45
CA GLY A 69 -6.24 -0.08 6.88
C GLY A 69 -6.32 -0.17 5.36
N LEU A 70 -5.18 -0.13 4.67
CA LEU A 70 -5.12 -0.29 3.21
C LEU A 70 -5.47 -1.70 2.73
N ILE A 71 -5.18 -2.73 3.54
CA ILE A 71 -5.67 -4.09 3.29
C ILE A 71 -7.20 -4.13 3.38
N ASN A 72 -7.81 -3.44 4.36
CA ASN A 72 -9.27 -3.33 4.45
C ASN A 72 -9.89 -2.63 3.24
N ASP A 73 -9.27 -1.55 2.75
CA ASP A 73 -9.74 -0.87 1.54
C ASP A 73 -9.67 -1.80 0.32
N THR A 74 -8.60 -2.60 0.23
CA THR A 74 -8.43 -3.60 -0.83
C THR A 74 -9.53 -4.66 -0.76
N ILE A 75 -9.80 -5.21 0.43
CA ILE A 75 -10.90 -6.16 0.67
C ILE A 75 -12.25 -5.54 0.30
N THR A 76 -12.47 -4.27 0.66
CA THR A 76 -13.72 -3.57 0.36
C THR A 76 -13.91 -3.42 -1.15
N LEU A 77 -12.86 -3.07 -1.89
CA LEU A 77 -12.92 -3.01 -3.36
C LEU A 77 -13.20 -4.38 -4.00
N LEU A 78 -12.66 -5.46 -3.44
CA LEU A 78 -12.93 -6.82 -3.93
C LEU A 78 -14.40 -7.21 -3.73
N HIS A 79 -15.01 -6.85 -2.60
CA HIS A 79 -16.42 -7.11 -2.33
C HIS A 79 -17.40 -6.24 -3.14
N LEU A 80 -16.92 -5.18 -3.79
CA LEU A 80 -17.71 -4.36 -4.71
C LEU A 80 -17.70 -4.91 -6.15
N ASP A 81 -17.08 -6.07 -6.36
CA ASP A 81 -17.04 -6.83 -7.61
C ASP A 81 -16.42 -6.06 -8.81
N THR A 82 -16.55 -6.66 -10.00
CA THR A 82 -15.99 -6.19 -11.27
C THR A 82 -16.21 -4.70 -11.53
N PRO A 83 -17.40 -4.10 -11.36
CA PRO A 83 -17.60 -2.68 -11.69
C PRO A 83 -16.69 -1.75 -10.90
N ALA A 84 -16.51 -1.97 -9.59
CA ALA A 84 -15.64 -1.15 -8.77
C ALA A 84 -14.17 -1.31 -9.14
N LEU A 85 -13.75 -2.54 -9.49
CA LEU A 85 -12.38 -2.81 -9.94
C LEU A 85 -12.09 -2.13 -11.28
N VAL A 86 -13.02 -2.18 -12.23
CA VAL A 86 -12.91 -1.48 -13.51
C VAL A 86 -12.85 0.04 -13.28
N CYS A 87 -13.69 0.60 -12.41
CA CYS A 87 -13.66 2.02 -12.05
C CYS A 87 -12.30 2.43 -11.46
N MET A 88 -11.79 1.65 -10.52
CA MET A 88 -10.47 1.88 -9.90
C MET A 88 -9.33 1.78 -10.92
N LEU A 89 -9.35 0.79 -11.81
CA LEU A 89 -8.33 0.64 -12.86
C LEU A 89 -8.41 1.76 -13.92
N CYS A 90 -9.62 2.24 -14.23
CA CYS A 90 -9.83 3.42 -15.05
C CYS A 90 -9.21 4.67 -14.41
N ASP A 91 -9.45 4.92 -13.13
CA ASP A 91 -8.88 6.07 -12.43
C ASP A 91 -7.37 5.97 -12.29
N LEU A 92 -6.85 4.78 -11.98
CA LEU A 92 -5.42 4.48 -11.96
C LEU A 92 -4.75 4.79 -13.32
N ARG A 93 -5.41 4.44 -14.43
CA ARG A 93 -4.93 4.77 -15.77
C ARG A 93 -4.96 6.28 -16.02
N ARG A 94 -6.00 6.99 -15.56
CA ARG A 94 -6.08 8.46 -15.68
C ARG A 94 -4.96 9.14 -14.92
N LEU A 95 -4.64 8.67 -13.70
CA LEU A 95 -3.51 9.13 -12.91
C LEU A 95 -2.22 9.02 -13.71
N ILE A 96 -1.90 7.83 -14.22
CA ILE A 96 -0.69 7.58 -15.01
C ILE A 96 -0.63 8.49 -16.25
N GLN A 97 -1.73 8.58 -17.00
CA GLN A 97 -1.79 9.39 -18.22
C GLN A 97 -1.65 10.89 -17.96
N HIS A 98 -2.18 11.38 -16.83
CA HIS A 98 -2.04 12.77 -16.44
C HIS A 98 -0.58 13.10 -16.12
N THR A 99 0.08 12.27 -15.30
CA THR A 99 1.50 12.43 -15.01
C THR A 99 2.37 12.37 -16.27
N GLU A 100 2.06 11.49 -17.22
CA GLU A 100 2.79 11.44 -18.49
C GLU A 100 2.67 12.72 -19.32
N LYS A 101 1.53 13.42 -19.24
CA LYS A 101 1.34 14.70 -19.92
C LYS A 101 2.16 15.79 -19.25
N ASP A 102 2.16 15.85 -17.93
CA ASP A 102 2.92 16.85 -17.16
C ASP A 102 4.43 16.70 -17.35
N LEU A 103 4.93 15.47 -17.38
CA LEU A 103 6.34 15.18 -17.68
C LEU A 103 6.76 15.59 -19.10
N LYS A 104 5.83 15.72 -20.06
CA LYS A 104 6.14 16.22 -21.41
C LYS A 104 6.28 17.74 -21.44
N SER A 105 5.56 18.46 -20.58
CA SER A 105 5.70 19.91 -20.42
C SER A 105 6.96 20.32 -19.67
N GLU A 106 7.48 19.46 -18.79
CA GLU A 106 8.64 19.77 -17.94
C GLU A 106 9.98 19.56 -18.68
N LYS A 107 10.50 20.62 -19.32
CA LYS A 107 11.71 20.57 -20.18
C LYS A 107 13.06 20.37 -19.45
N SER A 108 13.11 20.32 -18.12
CA SER A 108 14.33 20.66 -17.35
C SER A 108 15.18 19.50 -16.81
N ARG A 109 14.74 18.23 -16.82
CA ARG A 109 15.51 17.10 -16.22
C ARG A 109 15.51 15.83 -17.08
N LYS A 110 16.34 15.79 -18.13
CA LYS A 110 16.29 14.76 -19.20
C LYS A 110 16.48 13.30 -18.76
N SER A 111 17.30 12.99 -17.74
CA SER A 111 17.62 11.59 -17.39
C SER A 111 16.67 10.95 -16.37
N LYS A 112 16.37 11.61 -15.24
CA LYS A 112 15.40 11.09 -14.26
C LYS A 112 13.97 11.08 -14.79
N SER A 113 13.62 12.05 -15.64
CA SER A 113 12.31 12.11 -16.30
C SER A 113 12.11 10.95 -17.30
N SER A 114 13.17 10.53 -18.01
CA SER A 114 13.05 9.43 -18.98
C SER A 114 12.81 8.07 -18.33
N GLU A 115 13.44 7.79 -17.18
CA GLU A 115 13.23 6.56 -16.43
C GLU A 115 11.80 6.46 -15.89
N ILE A 116 11.32 7.51 -15.22
CA ILE A 116 9.95 7.56 -14.68
C ILE A 116 8.93 7.41 -15.83
N LYS A 117 9.15 8.09 -16.95
CA LYS A 117 8.30 7.98 -18.13
C LYS A 117 8.26 6.56 -18.70
N ALA A 118 9.37 5.84 -18.71
CA ALA A 118 9.39 4.43 -19.15
C ALA A 118 8.58 3.54 -18.20
N LYS A 119 8.71 3.73 -16.89
CA LYS A 119 7.92 3.02 -15.87
C LYS A 119 6.43 3.31 -16.01
N LEU A 120 6.04 4.57 -16.20
CA LEU A 120 4.64 4.98 -16.41
C LEU A 120 4.03 4.31 -17.63
N LYS A 121 4.72 4.27 -18.78
CA LYS A 121 4.23 3.57 -19.97
C LYS A 121 4.06 2.08 -19.74
N SER A 122 4.98 1.46 -19.01
CA SER A 122 4.88 0.04 -18.66
C SER A 122 3.67 -0.21 -17.76
N ALA A 123 3.51 0.62 -16.73
CA ALA A 123 2.39 0.57 -15.81
C ALA A 123 1.05 0.80 -16.52
N GLU A 124 0.95 1.78 -17.43
CA GLU A 124 -0.29 2.05 -18.18
C GLU A 124 -0.74 0.82 -18.97
N ARG A 125 0.19 0.17 -19.69
CA ARG A 125 -0.12 -1.05 -20.46
C ARG A 125 -0.53 -2.20 -19.54
N LYS A 126 0.14 -2.37 -18.41
CA LYS A 126 -0.19 -3.41 -17.42
C LYS A 126 -1.57 -3.16 -16.80
N VAL A 127 -1.90 -1.91 -16.46
CA VAL A 127 -3.22 -1.52 -15.94
C VAL A 127 -4.30 -1.77 -16.99
N TYR A 128 -4.07 -1.40 -18.25
CA TYR A 128 -5.02 -1.67 -19.34
C TYR A 128 -5.26 -3.17 -19.52
N PHE A 129 -4.19 -3.98 -19.52
CA PHE A 129 -4.30 -5.43 -19.56
C PHE A 129 -5.12 -5.99 -18.39
N ILE A 130 -4.81 -5.58 -17.16
CA ILE A 130 -5.52 -6.03 -15.95
C ILE A 130 -6.99 -5.60 -15.99
N MET A 131 -7.29 -4.41 -16.54
CA MET A 131 -8.67 -3.92 -16.69
C MET A 131 -9.48 -4.80 -17.63
N CYS A 132 -8.93 -5.17 -18.79
CA CYS A 132 -9.57 -6.13 -19.69
C CYS A 132 -9.73 -7.50 -19.04
N TRP A 133 -8.66 -8.01 -18.41
CA TRP A 133 -8.67 -9.29 -17.71
C TRP A 133 -9.72 -9.33 -16.59
N ALA A 134 -9.80 -8.27 -15.77
CA ALA A 134 -10.77 -8.16 -14.69
C ALA A 134 -12.22 -8.14 -15.20
N HIS A 135 -12.47 -7.50 -16.35
CA HIS A 135 -13.80 -7.50 -16.95
C HIS A 135 -14.29 -8.90 -17.35
N GLU A 136 -13.37 -9.80 -17.69
CA GLU A 136 -13.66 -11.18 -18.12
C GLU A 136 -13.74 -12.18 -16.96
N GLN A 137 -13.49 -11.78 -15.71
CA GLN A 137 -13.52 -12.70 -14.58
C GLN A 137 -14.96 -13.02 -14.14
N PRO A 138 -15.22 -14.26 -13.69
CA PRO A 138 -16.50 -14.60 -13.05
C PRO A 138 -16.66 -13.83 -11.73
N GLN A 139 -17.90 -13.61 -11.30
CA GLN A 139 -18.19 -12.81 -10.11
C GLN A 139 -17.52 -13.38 -8.85
N GLU A 140 -17.48 -14.71 -8.74
CA GLU A 140 -16.92 -15.43 -7.59
C GLU A 140 -15.40 -15.24 -7.46
N ALA A 141 -14.70 -14.84 -8.52
CA ALA A 141 -13.25 -14.65 -8.51
C ALA A 141 -12.85 -13.60 -7.45
N TRP A 142 -13.59 -12.50 -7.36
CA TRP A 142 -13.26 -11.42 -6.44
C TRP A 142 -13.54 -11.77 -4.99
N SER A 143 -14.67 -12.43 -4.72
CA SER A 143 -14.98 -12.96 -3.39
C SER A 143 -13.94 -13.98 -2.92
N SER A 144 -13.46 -14.84 -3.83
CA SER A 144 -12.41 -15.82 -3.54
C SER A 144 -11.07 -15.14 -3.21
N ILE A 145 -10.69 -14.12 -3.98
CA ILE A 145 -9.48 -13.32 -3.68
C ILE A 145 -9.64 -12.56 -2.37
N ALA A 146 -10.83 -11.99 -2.09
CA ALA A 146 -11.12 -11.29 -0.84
C ALA A 146 -10.90 -12.20 0.38
N ALA A 147 -11.43 -13.43 0.33
CA ALA A 147 -11.25 -14.41 1.39
C ALA A 147 -9.77 -14.75 1.64
N ILE A 148 -8.96 -14.88 0.58
CA ILE A 148 -7.51 -15.13 0.72
C ILE A 148 -6.82 -13.92 1.36
N VAL A 149 -7.14 -12.69 0.92
CA VAL A 149 -6.57 -11.46 1.48
C VAL A 149 -6.97 -11.29 2.95
N GLU A 150 -8.21 -11.60 3.31
CA GLU A 150 -8.71 -11.60 4.70
C GLU A 150 -7.99 -12.62 5.58
N ALA A 151 -7.76 -13.83 5.07
CA ALA A 151 -7.02 -14.87 5.77
C ALA A 151 -5.57 -14.40 6.05
N GLU A 152 -4.87 -13.88 5.04
CA GLU A 152 -3.49 -13.38 5.22
C GLU A 152 -3.42 -12.17 6.17
N LYS A 153 -4.41 -11.26 6.10
CA LYS A 153 -4.54 -10.17 7.07
C LYS A 153 -4.71 -10.70 8.49
N SER A 154 -5.57 -11.70 8.68
CA SER A 154 -5.85 -12.27 10.01
C SER A 154 -4.60 -12.91 10.61
N ARG A 155 -3.84 -13.66 9.80
CA ARG A 155 -2.53 -14.23 10.20
C ARG A 155 -1.55 -13.15 10.62
N LEU A 156 -1.49 -12.04 9.89
CA LEU A 156 -0.64 -10.90 10.25
C LEU A 156 -1.06 -10.25 11.58
N VAL A 157 -2.35 -10.06 11.80
CA VAL A 157 -2.89 -9.48 13.05
C VAL A 157 -2.60 -10.39 14.25
N GLU A 158 -2.81 -11.70 14.11
CA GLU A 158 -2.49 -12.70 15.15
C GLU A 158 -1.00 -12.71 15.50
N PHE A 159 -0.13 -12.65 14.48
CA PHE A 159 1.31 -12.59 14.67
C PHE A 159 1.75 -11.33 15.43
N VAL A 160 1.16 -10.17 15.10
CA VAL A 160 1.43 -8.90 15.78
C VAL A 160 0.89 -8.93 17.22
N GLY A 161 -0.31 -9.45 17.45
CA GLY A 161 -0.92 -9.63 18.77
C GLY A 161 -0.12 -10.58 19.67
N SER A 162 0.43 -11.65 19.09
CA SER A 162 1.31 -12.60 19.79
C SER A 162 2.64 -11.96 20.20
N LYS A 163 3.18 -11.03 19.41
CA LYS A 163 4.41 -10.29 19.74
C LYS A 163 4.20 -9.18 20.76
N THR A 164 3.01 -8.62 20.87
CA THR A 164 2.68 -7.58 21.87
C THR A 164 2.27 -8.16 23.22
N SER A 165 1.98 -9.47 23.29
CA SER A 165 1.58 -10.19 24.50
C SER A 165 2.74 -10.88 25.24
N VAL A 166 3.98 -10.40 25.06
CA VAL A 166 5.10 -10.80 25.94
C VAL A 166 4.70 -10.53 27.40
N PRO A 167 4.89 -11.48 28.34
CA PRO A 167 4.37 -11.32 29.70
C PRO A 167 4.99 -10.08 30.34
N LYS A 168 4.15 -9.19 30.91
CA LYS A 168 4.61 -8.23 31.92
C LYS A 168 5.39 -9.02 32.96
N MET A 169 6.72 -8.84 32.98
CA MET A 169 7.54 -9.26 34.12
C MET A 169 6.83 -8.75 35.38
N LYS A 170 6.43 -9.68 36.26
CA LYS A 170 5.93 -9.33 37.58
C LYS A 170 6.97 -8.41 38.20
N LYS A 171 6.60 -7.16 38.50
CA LYS A 171 7.41 -6.29 39.35
C LYS A 171 7.65 -7.07 40.64
N VAL A 172 8.88 -7.53 40.84
CA VAL A 172 9.33 -7.96 42.15
C VAL A 172 9.19 -6.72 43.04
N GLN A 173 8.27 -6.78 44.00
CA GLN A 173 8.23 -5.81 45.09
C GLN A 173 9.54 -5.99 45.86
N ASN A 174 10.52 -5.16 45.55
CA ASN A 174 11.69 -5.00 46.39
C ASN A 174 11.29 -4.00 47.47
N GLU A 175 10.92 -4.50 48.65
CA GLU A 175 10.83 -3.70 49.87
C GLU A 175 12.25 -3.26 50.25
N GLY A 176 12.72 -2.18 49.62
CA GLY A 176 13.97 -1.50 49.95
C GLY A 176 13.67 -0.24 50.76
N LYS A 177 14.06 -0.27 52.04
CA LYS A 177 13.98 0.85 52.99
C LYS A 177 14.54 2.17 52.41
N PRO A 178 13.94 3.34 52.68
CA PRO A 178 14.54 4.61 52.30
C PRO A 178 15.73 4.93 53.21
N LEU A 179 16.95 4.90 52.64
CA LEU A 179 18.10 5.62 53.19
C LEU A 179 18.17 6.98 52.50
N ILE A 180 17.69 8.01 53.17
CA ILE A 180 18.26 9.36 53.26
C ILE A 180 17.32 10.14 54.20
N LYS A 181 17.85 10.56 55.35
CA LYS A 181 17.26 11.61 56.20
C LYS A 181 17.95 12.91 55.80
N GLU A 182 17.17 13.93 55.46
CA GLU A 182 17.67 15.30 55.38
C GLU A 182 18.10 15.77 56.78
N VAL A 183 19.23 16.48 56.84
CA VAL A 183 19.76 17.14 58.04
C VAL A 183 19.28 18.58 58.02
N GLU A 184 18.84 19.09 59.18
CA GLU A 184 18.38 20.47 59.43
C GLU A 184 19.34 21.56 58.91
#